data_AF-A0A1B9LTN3-F1
#
_entry.id   AF-A0A1B9LTN3-F1
#
_cell.length_a   1.000
_cell.length_b   1.000
_cell.length_c   1.000
_cell.angle_alpha   90.00
_cell.angle_beta   90.00
_cell.angle_gamma   90.00
#
_symmetry.space_group_name_H-M   'P 1'
#
loop_
_entity.id
_entity.type
_entity.pdbx_description
1 polymer ?
#
loop_
_entity_poly.entity_id
_entity_poly.type
_entity_poly.pdbx_seq_one_letter_code
_entity_poly.pdbx_strand_id
1 'polypeptide(L)' 'MAYKITAEVKKGWQAWGTVVLRRDSRLTEKSLIKTLATVENSFGNTKVEVLVRNFECVRV' A
#
# COMPACT_ATOMS: atom_id res chain seq x y z
N MET A 1 -20.67 1.89 -3.52
CA MET A 1 -19.83 2.71 -4.43
C MET A 1 -18.40 2.48 -4.01
N ALA A 2 -17.56 1.97 -4.89
CA ALA A 2 -16.22 1.52 -4.53
C ALA A 2 -15.16 2.49 -5.07
N TYR A 3 -13.96 2.37 -4.55
CA TYR A 3 -12.75 3.01 -5.03
C TYR A 3 -11.79 1.92 -5.46
N LYS A 4 -11.25 2.07 -6.68
CA LYS A 4 -10.12 1.29 -7.18
C LYS A 4 -8.86 2.08 -6.88
N ILE A 5 -7.96 1.48 -6.10
CA ILE A 5 -6.66 2.05 -5.78
C ILE A 5 -5.60 1.25 -6.52
N THR A 6 -4.78 1.94 -7.31
CA THR A 6 -3.66 1.40 -8.07
C THR A 6 -2.39 2.10 -7.62
N ALA A 7 -1.35 1.34 -7.29
CA ALA A 7 -0.08 1.92 -6.88
C ALA A 7 1.07 0.94 -7.12
N GLU A 8 2.28 1.45 -7.35
CA GLU A 8 3.49 0.66 -7.29
C GLU A 8 4.14 0.83 -5.91
N VAL A 9 4.49 -0.29 -5.28
CA VAL A 9 5.05 -0.31 -3.93
C VAL A 9 6.35 -1.07 -3.90
N LYS A 10 7.30 -0.59 -3.10
CA LYS A 10 8.57 -1.26 -2.79
C LYS A 10 8.73 -1.31 -1.28
N LYS A 11 9.00 -2.49 -0.71
CA LYS A 11 9.26 -2.66 0.72
C LYS A 11 10.74 -2.97 0.96
N GLY A 12 11.47 -2.07 1.63
CA GLY A 12 12.90 -2.22 1.89
C GLY A 12 13.69 -2.54 0.61
N TRP A 13 14.38 -3.68 0.61
CA TRP A 13 15.22 -4.14 -0.51
C TRP A 13 14.46 -4.87 -1.62
N GLN A 14 13.13 -4.99 -1.54
CA GLN A 14 12.35 -5.70 -2.56
C GLN A 14 12.26 -4.93 -3.89
N ALA A 15 11.91 -5.64 -4.97
CA ALA A 15 11.56 -5.01 -6.23
C ALA A 15 10.23 -4.25 -6.13
N TRP A 16 9.98 -3.34 -7.06
CA TRP A 16 8.69 -2.67 -7.20
C TRP A 16 7.62 -3.67 -7.61
N GLY A 17 6.50 -3.71 -6.89
CA GLY A 17 5.32 -4.51 -7.21
C GLY A 17 4.08 -3.64 -7.35
N THR A 18 3.19 -4.00 -8.28
CA THR A 18 1.92 -3.30 -8.47
C THR A 18 0.86 -3.84 -7.52
N VAL A 19 0.13 -2.94 -6.84
CA VAL A 19 -0.98 -3.27 -5.96
C VAL A 19 -2.26 -2.70 -6.54
N VAL A 20 -3.31 -3.52 -6.60
CA VAL A 20 -4.66 -3.12 -6.97
C VAL A 20 -5.59 -3.48 -5.81
N LEU A 21 -6.16 -2.47 -5.16
CA LEU A 21 -7.13 -2.65 -4.07
C LEU A 21 -8.50 -2.14 -4.51
N ARG A 22 -9.54 -2.82 -4.02
CA ARG A 22 -10.91 -2.32 -4.06
C ARG A 22 -11.35 -2.02 -2.63
N ARG A 23 -11.84 -0.81 -2.38
CA ARG A 23 -12.34 -0.39 -1.05
C ARG A 23 -13.58 0.47 -1.18
N ASP A 24 -14.43 0.44 -0.17
CA ASP A 24 -15.61 1.32 -0.11
C ASP A 24 -15.27 2.76 0.32
N SER A 25 -14.03 3.02 0.71
CA SER A 25 -13.55 4.33 1.18
C SER A 25 -12.34 4.82 0.39
N ARG A 26 -12.23 6.16 0.28
CA ARG A 26 -11.09 6.83 -0.34
C ARG A 26 -9.84 6.56 0.48
N LEU A 27 -8.76 6.17 -0.19
CA LEU A 27 -7.45 6.00 0.42
C LEU A 27 -6.52 7.13 -0.03
N THR A 28 -5.53 7.45 0.80
CA THR A 28 -4.40 8.33 0.43
C THR A 28 -3.12 7.51 0.37
N GLU A 29 -2.13 8.02 -0.34
CA GLU A 29 -0.80 7.40 -0.44
C GLU A 29 -0.18 7.15 0.95
N LYS A 30 -0.24 8.15 1.84
CA LYS A 30 0.25 8.02 3.23
C LYS A 30 -0.43 6.88 4.01
N SER A 31 -1.74 6.72 3.83
CA SER A 31 -2.49 5.63 4.47
C SER A 31 -2.16 4.27 3.87
N LEU A 32 -1.88 4.21 2.56
CA LEU A 32 -1.41 3.00 1.89
C LEU A 32 -0.03 2.58 2.44
N ILE A 33 0.91 3.53 2.52
CA ILE A 33 2.24 3.31 3.11
C ILE A 33 2.10 2.75 4.52
N LYS A 34 1.32 3.40 5.39
CA LYS A 34 1.12 2.94 6.77
C LYS A 34 0.55 1.53 6.86
N THR A 35 -0.38 1.20 5.96
CA THR A 35 -1.02 -0.12 5.93
C THR A 35 -0.03 -1.21 5.49
N LEU A 36 0.86 -0.88 4.54
CA LEU A 36 1.82 -1.83 3.97
C LEU A 36 3.16 -1.90 4.71
N ALA A 37 3.48 -0.90 5.53
CA ALA A 37 4.74 -0.77 6.26
C ALA A 37 4.85 -1.70 7.47
N THR A 38 3.73 -2.15 8.02
CA THR A 38 3.73 -3.13 9.11
C THR A 38 3.72 -4.53 8.52
N VAL A 39 4.74 -5.31 8.84
CA VAL A 39 4.78 -6.75 8.54
C VAL A 39 4.78 -7.51 9.87
N GLU A 40 3.80 -8.39 10.06
CA GLU A 40 3.81 -9.35 11.16
C GLU A 40 4.78 -10.48 10.84
N ASN A 41 5.79 -10.64 11.69
CA ASN A 41 6.66 -11.81 11.71
C ASN A 41 6.48 -12.56 13.03
N SER A 42 6.99 -13.79 13.12
CA SER A 42 6.94 -14.65 14.31
C SER A 42 7.56 -14.02 15.58
N PHE A 43 8.39 -12.97 15.41
CA PHE A 43 9.07 -12.23 16.49
C PHE A 43 8.43 -10.86 16.80
N GLY A 44 7.28 -10.54 16.19
CA GLY A 44 6.55 -9.28 16.40
C GLY A 44 6.44 -8.39 15.17
N ASN A 45 5.95 -7.16 15.38
CA ASN A 45 5.71 -6.18 14.32
C ASN A 45 6.99 -5.47 13.93
N THR A 46 7.49 -5.75 12.72
CA THR A 46 8.63 -5.02 12.16
C THR A 46 8.12 -3.96 11.18
N LYS A 47 8.54 -2.71 11.37
CA LYS A 47 8.29 -1.64 10.41
C LYS A 47 9.32 -1.74 9.29
N VAL A 48 8.84 -1.95 8.07
CA VAL A 48 9.67 -1.92 6.86
C VAL A 48 9.41 -0.61 6.15
N GLU A 49 10.46 0.04 5.65
CA GLU A 49 10.31 1.24 4.84
C GLU A 49 9.54 0.88 3.55
N VAL A 50 8.45 1.61 3.29
CA VAL A 50 7.63 1.40 2.09
C VAL A 50 7.63 2.67 1.27
N LEU A 51 8.10 2.52 0.03
CA LEU A 51 8.01 3.55 -0.99
C LEU A 51 6.81 3.26 -1.86
N VAL A 52 6.04 4.30 -2.16
CA VAL A 52 4.90 4.25 -3.07
C VAL A 52 5.17 5.23 -4.21
N ARG A 53 4.78 4.87 -5.42
CA ARG A 53 4.74 5.77 -6.57
C ARG A 53 3.57 5.40 -7.47
N ASN A 54 3.26 6.28 -8.42
CA ASN A 54 2.16 6.09 -9.37
C ASN A 54 0.82 5.76 -8.65
N PHE A 55 0.57 6.47 -7.54
CA PHE A 55 -0.62 6.26 -6.73
C PHE A 55 -1.84 6.89 -7.41
N GLU A 56 -2.86 6.07 -7.66
CA GLU A 56 -4.14 6.49 -8.20
C GLU A 56 -5.27 5.93 -7.34
N CYS A 57 -6.30 6.74 -7.13
CA CYS A 57 -7.52 6.35 -6.43
C CYS A 57 -8.73 6.87 -7.20
N VAL A 58 -9.40 5.97 -7.93
CA VAL A 58 -10.52 6.31 -8.82
C VAL A 58 -11.81 5.69 -8.27
N ARG A 59 -12.90 6.46 -8.28
CA ARG A 59 -14.23 5.96 -7.87
C ARG A 59 -14.82 5.11 -8.99
N VAL A 60 -15.31 3.91 -8.65
CA VAL A 60 -15.88 2.89 -9.54
C VAL A 60 -17.20 2.35 -9.02
#